data_AF-A0AAP9DBW8-F1
#
_entry.id   AF-A0AAP9DBW8-F1
#
_cell.length_a   1.000
_cell.length_b   1.000
_cell.length_c   1.000
_cell.angle_alpha   90.00
_cell.angle_beta   90.00
_cell.angle_gamma   90.00
#
_symmetry.space_group_name_H-M   'P 1'
#
loop_
_entity.id
_entity.type
_entity.pdbx_description
1 polymer ?
#
loop_
_entity_poly.entity_id
_entity_poly.type
_entity_poly.pdbx_seq_one_letter_code
_entity_poly.pdbx_strand_id
1 'polypeptide(L)'
;MSTTARPAYTYSYRQLVRNYSVLPDGYSDTLIRVESLDEIMADKLVSLPASTLRIRYRDMWDLIWLKQQGAKMNVGLVSQKLADYKIENFEQLIQIRIDSLPAIIAEGHFYNEMTRFIPSAVYETSLGREGFSSFLLDSLSDLLNQLRTELYAKKNNPALFKL
;
A
#
# COMPACT_ATOMS: atom_id res chain seq x y z
N MET A 1 -8.27 -21.25 -18.94
CA MET A 1 -7.14 -20.42 -18.49
C MET A 1 -7.51 -18.96 -18.72
N SER A 2 -8.10 -18.29 -17.72
CA SER A 2 -8.37 -16.84 -17.82
C SER A 2 -7.18 -16.09 -17.28
N THR A 3 -6.43 -15.47 -18.17
CA THR A 3 -5.44 -14.44 -17.84
C THR A 3 -6.21 -13.21 -17.38
N THR A 4 -6.52 -13.10 -16.09
CA THR A 4 -7.15 -11.91 -15.54
C THR A 4 -6.12 -10.77 -15.54
N ALA A 5 -6.11 -10.00 -16.63
CA ALA A 5 -5.43 -8.71 -16.67
C ALA A 5 -6.10 -7.81 -15.62
N ARG A 6 -5.35 -7.40 -14.59
CA ARG A 6 -5.87 -6.47 -13.58
C ARG A 6 -6.06 -5.09 -14.21
N PRO A 7 -7.20 -4.41 -14.01
CA PRO A 7 -7.35 -3.04 -14.47
C PRO A 7 -6.43 -2.14 -13.64
N ALA A 8 -5.48 -1.49 -14.30
CA ALA A 8 -4.80 -0.32 -13.75
C ALA A 8 -5.48 0.93 -14.31
N TYR A 9 -5.92 1.81 -13.42
CA TYR A 9 -6.68 3.01 -13.76
C TYR A 9 -5.78 4.18 -14.13
N THR A 10 -4.57 4.23 -13.57
CA THR A 10 -3.58 5.25 -13.86
C THR A 10 -2.22 4.65 -14.13
N TYR A 11 -1.46 5.33 -15.00
CA TYR A 11 -0.13 4.89 -15.43
C TYR A 11 0.84 6.06 -15.43
N SER A 12 2.10 5.78 -15.13
CA SER A 12 3.23 6.68 -15.26
C SER A 12 4.31 6.04 -16.12
N TYR A 13 5.00 6.84 -16.93
CA TYR A 13 6.17 6.36 -17.66
C TYR A 13 7.38 6.46 -16.74
N ARG A 14 8.09 5.35 -16.56
CA ARG A 14 9.37 5.34 -15.86
C ARG A 14 10.45 4.74 -16.75
N GLN A 15 11.65 5.32 -16.67
CA GLN A 15 12.84 4.69 -17.23
C GLN A 15 13.14 3.42 -16.43
N LEU A 16 13.55 2.37 -17.15
CA LEU A 16 14.07 1.16 -16.55
C LEU A 16 15.35 1.48 -15.78
N VAL A 17 15.29 1.45 -14.45
CA VAL A 17 16.49 1.53 -13.61
C VAL A 17 17.16 0.16 -13.62
N ARG A 18 18.40 0.11 -14.11
CA ARG A 18 19.18 -1.11 -14.28
C ARG A 18 19.63 -1.64 -12.91
N ASN A 19 18.90 -2.61 -12.36
CA ASN A 19 19.24 -3.29 -11.09
C ASN A 19 20.08 -4.57 -11.28
N TYR A 20 20.37 -4.97 -12.53
CA TYR A 20 21.17 -6.14 -12.86
C TYR A 20 22.19 -5.78 -13.95
N SER A 21 23.46 -6.08 -13.68
CA SER A 21 24.59 -5.86 -14.60
C SER A 21 24.56 -6.73 -15.86
N VAL A 22 23.67 -7.73 -15.92
CA VAL A 22 23.61 -8.74 -16.98
C VAL A 22 22.79 -8.29 -18.20
N LEU A 23 22.07 -7.16 -18.12
CA LEU A 23 21.23 -6.68 -19.22
C LEU A 23 22.02 -5.77 -20.18
N PRO A 24 21.96 -5.94 -21.51
CA PRO A 24 22.69 -5.09 -22.48
C PRO A 24 22.43 -3.58 -22.27
N ASP A 25 23.44 -2.73 -22.50
CA ASP A 25 23.43 -1.31 -22.12
C ASP A 25 22.31 -0.46 -22.77
N GLY A 26 21.67 -0.95 -23.85
CA GLY A 26 20.60 -0.27 -24.57
C GLY A 26 19.19 -0.34 -23.96
N TYR A 27 18.97 -1.07 -22.86
CA TYR A 27 17.66 -1.15 -22.20
C TYR A 27 17.33 0.04 -21.29
N SER A 28 18.34 0.86 -20.98
CA SER A 28 18.22 2.07 -20.16
C SER A 28 17.25 3.10 -20.75
N ASP A 29 17.06 3.08 -22.08
CA ASP A 29 16.19 3.99 -22.84
C ASP A 29 14.76 3.46 -23.04
N THR A 30 14.44 2.28 -22.53
CA THR A 30 13.09 1.72 -22.67
C THR A 30 12.16 2.34 -21.60
N LEU A 31 11.29 3.25 -22.03
CA LEU A 31 10.19 3.76 -21.22
C LEU A 31 9.14 2.66 -21.04
N ILE A 32 9.03 2.13 -19.82
CA ILE A 32 7.96 1.19 -19.48
C ILE A 32 6.80 1.96 -18.87
N ARG A 33 5.60 1.65 -19.36
CA ARG A 33 4.35 2.07 -18.73
C ARG A 33 4.15 1.26 -17.46
N VAL A 34 4.33 1.90 -16.31
CA VAL A 34 4.08 1.29 -14.99
C VAL A 34 2.86 1.95 -14.35
N GLU A 35 2.25 1.28 -13.39
CA GLU A 35 1.21 1.90 -12.55
C GLU A 35 1.78 3.15 -11.85
N SER A 36 0.94 4.16 -11.63
CA SER A 36 1.35 5.33 -10.86
C SER A 36 1.63 4.93 -9.40
N LEU A 37 2.43 5.71 -8.66
CA LEU A 37 2.66 5.41 -7.23
C LEU A 37 1.34 5.45 -6.44
N ASP A 38 0.43 6.35 -6.82
CA ASP A 38 -0.89 6.50 -6.21
C ASP A 38 -1.77 5.26 -6.49
N GLU A 39 -1.69 4.69 -7.69
CA GLU A 39 -2.36 3.43 -8.06
C GLU A 39 -1.86 2.25 -7.23
N ILE A 40 -0.53 2.13 -7.12
CA ILE A 40 0.10 1.07 -6.33
C ILE A 40 -0.28 1.24 -4.87
N MET A 41 -0.24 2.47 -4.34
CA MET A 41 -0.69 2.78 -2.98
C MET A 41 -2.15 2.38 -2.78
N ALA A 42 -3.04 2.70 -3.72
CA ALA A 42 -4.45 2.32 -3.65
C ALA A 42 -4.63 0.79 -3.64
N ASP A 43 -3.87 0.03 -4.44
CA ASP A 43 -3.92 -1.45 -4.41
C ASP A 43 -3.48 -2.00 -3.05
N LYS A 44 -2.40 -1.45 -2.47
CA LYS A 44 -1.88 -1.84 -1.15
C LYS A 44 -2.84 -1.50 -0.03
N LEU A 45 -3.48 -0.34 -0.10
CA LEU A 45 -4.49 0.11 0.86
C LEU A 45 -5.73 -0.78 0.85
N VAL A 46 -6.07 -1.40 -0.29
CA VAL A 46 -7.15 -2.40 -0.38
C VAL A 46 -6.68 -3.78 0.07
N SER A 47 -5.50 -4.22 -0.38
CA SER A 47 -5.01 -5.57 -0.13
C SER A 47 -4.68 -5.82 1.34
N LEU A 48 -4.15 -4.84 2.07
CA LEU A 48 -3.70 -5.00 3.44
C LEU A 48 -4.85 -5.30 4.43
N PRO A 49 -5.99 -4.56 4.42
CA PRO A 49 -7.16 -4.92 5.23
C PRO A 49 -7.91 -6.14 4.70
N ALA A 50 -7.99 -6.31 3.37
CA ALA A 50 -8.74 -7.42 2.78
C ALA A 50 -8.06 -8.79 2.94
N SER A 51 -6.74 -8.82 3.19
CA SER A 51 -6.01 -10.07 3.44
C SER A 51 -6.20 -10.53 4.88
N THR A 52 -7.27 -11.28 5.15
CA THR A 52 -7.62 -11.77 6.51
C THR A 52 -6.91 -13.08 6.88
N LEU A 53 -6.67 -13.97 5.92
CA LEU A 53 -6.05 -15.29 6.17
C LEU A 53 -4.55 -15.23 6.46
N ARG A 54 -3.84 -14.29 5.84
CA ARG A 54 -2.41 -14.06 6.06
C ARG A 54 -2.10 -12.58 6.00
N ILE A 55 -1.27 -12.13 6.93
CA ILE A 55 -0.80 -10.74 6.93
C ILE A 55 0.27 -10.59 5.86
N ARG A 56 0.11 -9.57 5.01
CA ARG A 56 1.07 -9.23 3.97
C ARG A 56 2.04 -8.18 4.49
N TYR A 57 3.04 -8.62 5.25
CA TYR A 57 4.03 -7.74 5.89
C TYR A 57 4.74 -6.80 4.90
N ARG A 58 5.00 -7.26 3.68
CA ARG A 58 5.57 -6.43 2.61
C ARG A 58 4.69 -5.23 2.26
N ASP A 59 3.37 -5.38 2.26
CA ASP A 59 2.47 -4.28 1.92
C ASP A 59 2.56 -3.16 2.98
N MET A 60 2.82 -3.49 4.25
CA MET A 60 3.05 -2.51 5.32
C MET A 60 4.29 -1.65 5.04
N TRP A 61 5.40 -2.29 4.67
CA TRP A 61 6.62 -1.59 4.28
C TRP A 61 6.44 -0.76 3.00
N ASP A 62 5.84 -1.35 1.97
CA ASP A 62 5.60 -0.69 0.69
C ASP A 62 4.76 0.58 0.90
N LEU A 63 3.75 0.58 1.77
CA LEU A 63 2.93 1.77 2.07
C LEU A 63 3.74 2.92 2.68
N ILE A 64 4.62 2.62 3.64
CA ILE A 64 5.51 3.64 4.21
C ILE A 64 6.48 4.16 3.17
N TRP A 65 7.09 3.27 2.39
CA TRP A 65 8.01 3.63 1.33
C TRP A 65 7.33 4.49 0.26
N LEU A 66 6.12 4.12 -0.18
CA LEU A 66 5.32 4.89 -1.14
C LEU A 66 5.00 6.29 -0.61
N LYS A 67 4.63 6.40 0.68
CA LYS A 67 4.41 7.69 1.35
C LYS A 67 5.67 8.56 1.34
N GLN A 68 6.85 7.97 1.59
CA GLN A 68 8.14 8.68 1.51
C GLN A 68 8.50 9.12 0.08
N GLN A 69 8.08 8.37 -0.94
CA GLN A 69 8.23 8.76 -2.35
C GLN A 69 7.21 9.83 -2.80
N GLY A 70 6.37 10.32 -1.89
CA GLY A 70 5.36 11.35 -2.18
C GLY A 70 4.09 10.84 -2.85
N ALA A 71 3.84 9.53 -2.80
CA ALA A 71 2.56 8.97 -3.26
C ALA A 71 1.40 9.53 -2.44
N LYS A 72 0.30 9.86 -3.11
CA LYS A 72 -0.89 10.43 -2.50
C LYS A 72 -1.99 9.38 -2.44
N MET A 73 -2.64 9.31 -1.29
CA MET A 73 -3.82 8.48 -1.13
C MET A 73 -4.94 9.02 -2.03
N ASN A 74 -5.42 8.19 -2.95
CA ASN A 74 -6.51 8.53 -3.85
C ASN A 74 -7.72 7.63 -3.56
N VAL A 75 -8.69 8.19 -2.83
CA VAL A 75 -9.90 7.50 -2.40
C VAL A 75 -10.79 7.08 -3.57
N GLY A 76 -10.74 7.81 -4.69
CA GLY A 76 -11.43 7.44 -5.92
C GLY A 76 -10.92 6.12 -6.49
N LEU A 77 -9.59 5.96 -6.55
CA LEU A 77 -8.95 4.71 -6.99
C LEU A 77 -9.23 3.56 -6.03
N VAL A 78 -9.18 3.81 -4.72
CA VAL A 78 -9.52 2.80 -3.72
C VAL A 78 -10.98 2.34 -3.89
N SER A 79 -11.91 3.26 -4.07
CA SER A 79 -13.34 2.95 -4.29
C SER A 79 -13.55 2.10 -5.54
N GLN A 80 -12.87 2.42 -6.64
CA GLN A 80 -12.92 1.63 -7.89
C GLN A 80 -12.38 0.21 -7.66
N LYS A 81 -11.23 0.07 -6.99
CA LYS A 81 -10.64 -1.23 -6.69
C LYS A 81 -11.52 -2.08 -5.77
N LEU A 82 -12.19 -1.48 -4.79
CA LEU A 82 -13.15 -2.19 -3.95
C LEU A 82 -14.32 -2.76 -4.76
N ALA A 83 -14.82 -2.00 -5.74
CA ALA A 83 -15.88 -2.47 -6.63
C ALA A 83 -15.39 -3.61 -7.55
N ASP A 84 -14.19 -3.49 -8.11
CA ASP A 84 -13.59 -4.52 -8.98
C ASP A 84 -13.37 -5.84 -8.25
N TYR A 85 -12.81 -5.75 -7.04
CA TYR A 85 -12.53 -6.91 -6.20
C TYR A 85 -13.76 -7.42 -5.47
N LYS A 86 -14.91 -6.74 -5.61
CA LYS A 86 -16.19 -7.07 -4.95
C LYS A 86 -16.02 -7.26 -3.44
N ILE A 87 -15.22 -6.38 -2.82
CA ILE A 87 -14.94 -6.44 -1.40
C ILE A 87 -16.09 -5.76 -0.66
N GLU A 88 -16.89 -6.57 0.03
CA GLU A 88 -17.94 -6.11 0.92
C GLU A 88 -17.39 -5.88 2.33
N ASN A 89 -18.10 -5.09 3.14
CA ASN A 89 -17.75 -4.84 4.55
C ASN A 89 -16.32 -4.30 4.77
N PHE A 90 -15.81 -3.53 3.81
CA PHE A 90 -14.44 -3.03 3.85
C PHE A 90 -14.18 -2.09 5.04
N GLU A 91 -15.20 -1.35 5.50
CA GLU A 91 -15.10 -0.50 6.70
C GLU A 91 -14.71 -1.32 7.94
N GLN A 92 -15.36 -2.46 8.13
CA GLN A 92 -15.05 -3.39 9.21
C GLN A 92 -13.66 -3.99 9.05
N LEU A 93 -13.28 -4.36 7.81
CA LEU A 93 -11.95 -4.90 7.53
C LEU A 93 -10.83 -3.90 7.84
N ILE A 94 -11.01 -2.61 7.51
CA ILE A 94 -10.05 -1.56 7.89
C ILE A 94 -9.96 -1.45 9.41
N GLN A 95 -11.09 -1.39 10.12
CA GLN A 95 -11.10 -1.28 11.58
C GLN A 95 -10.37 -2.46 12.24
N ILE A 96 -10.70 -3.70 11.86
CA ILE A 96 -10.02 -4.91 12.37
C ILE A 96 -8.51 -4.85 12.09
N ARG A 97 -8.12 -4.36 10.91
CA ARG A 97 -6.70 -4.22 10.58
C ARG A 97 -6.02 -3.19 11.49
N ILE A 98 -6.61 -2.01 11.69
CA ILE A 98 -6.09 -0.98 12.59
C ILE A 98 -5.90 -1.55 14.00
N ASP A 99 -6.90 -2.24 14.53
CA ASP A 99 -6.86 -2.78 15.90
C ASP A 99 -5.82 -3.90 16.07
N SER A 100 -5.51 -4.64 14.99
CA SER A 100 -4.52 -5.71 15.02
C SER A 100 -3.07 -5.23 14.80
N LEU A 101 -2.84 -4.02 14.26
CA LEU A 101 -1.49 -3.53 13.95
C LEU A 101 -0.51 -3.57 15.15
N PRO A 102 -0.89 -3.17 16.39
CA PRO A 102 0.03 -3.21 17.53
C PRO A 102 0.55 -4.62 17.80
N ALA A 103 -0.34 -5.62 17.81
CA ALA A 103 0.05 -7.01 18.05
C ALA A 103 0.96 -7.54 16.94
N ILE A 104 0.59 -7.28 15.68
CA ILE A 104 1.34 -7.72 14.48
C ILE A 104 2.79 -7.19 14.49
N ILE A 105 2.98 -5.95 14.89
CA ILE A 105 4.31 -5.31 14.94
C ILE A 105 5.09 -5.79 16.17
N ALA A 106 4.43 -5.97 17.31
CA ALA A 106 5.06 -6.42 18.56
C ALA A 106 5.58 -7.87 18.49
N GLU A 107 4.90 -8.75 17.77
CA GLU A 107 5.28 -10.16 17.63
C GLU A 107 6.59 -10.38 16.85
N GLY A 108 7.13 -9.34 16.21
CA GLY A 108 8.42 -9.41 15.50
C GLY A 108 8.40 -10.20 14.18
N HIS A 109 7.28 -10.83 13.81
CA HIS A 109 7.11 -11.52 12.54
C HIS A 109 7.34 -10.62 11.32
N PHE A 110 6.94 -9.35 11.43
CA PHE A 110 7.22 -8.34 10.42
C PHE A 110 8.73 -8.20 10.16
N TYR A 111 9.55 -8.09 11.21
CA TYR A 111 11.01 -7.95 11.06
C TYR A 111 11.63 -9.16 10.38
N ASN A 112 11.26 -10.37 10.82
CA ASN A 112 11.78 -11.63 10.27
C ASN A 112 11.46 -11.81 8.77
N GLU A 113 10.27 -11.37 8.35
CA GLU A 113 9.91 -11.36 6.93
C GLU A 113 10.72 -10.30 6.17
N MET A 114 10.78 -9.06 6.69
CA MET A 114 11.42 -7.95 5.98
C MET A 114 12.95 -8.11 5.85
N THR A 115 13.63 -8.74 6.80
CA THR A 115 15.08 -9.03 6.71
C THR A 115 15.46 -9.91 5.51
N ARG A 116 14.51 -10.69 4.96
CA ARG A 116 14.74 -11.53 3.77
C ARG A 116 14.64 -10.75 2.46
N PHE A 117 13.98 -9.59 2.49
CA PHE A 117 13.69 -8.80 1.30
C PHE A 117 14.50 -7.51 1.20
N ILE A 118 15.06 -7.03 2.31
CA ILE A 118 15.74 -5.75 2.39
C ILE A 118 17.25 -5.96 2.54
N PRO A 119 18.09 -5.31 1.71
CA PRO A 119 19.54 -5.34 1.88
C PRO A 119 19.96 -4.82 3.26
N SER A 120 20.98 -5.42 3.87
CA SER A 120 21.44 -5.07 5.21
C SER A 120 21.72 -3.56 5.39
N ALA A 121 22.27 -2.89 4.38
CA ALA A 121 22.53 -1.44 4.44
C ALA A 121 21.25 -0.59 4.59
N VAL A 122 20.14 -1.02 3.97
CA VAL A 122 18.84 -0.35 4.11
C VAL A 122 18.21 -0.72 5.45
N TYR A 123 18.38 -1.95 5.91
CA TYR A 123 17.92 -2.38 7.23
C TYR A 123 18.52 -1.51 8.35
N GLU A 124 19.85 -1.37 8.40
CA GLU A 124 20.56 -0.56 9.42
C GLU A 124 20.13 0.93 9.45
N THR A 125 19.72 1.46 8.30
CA THR A 125 19.34 2.87 8.18
C THR A 125 17.83 3.11 8.40
N SER A 126 17.02 2.06 8.49
CA SER A 126 15.56 2.14 8.64
C SER A 126 15.03 1.19 9.71
N LEU A 127 14.72 -0.06 9.35
CA LEU A 127 14.11 -1.10 10.21
C LEU A 127 14.91 -1.41 11.47
N GLY A 128 16.23 -1.38 11.39
CA GLY A 128 17.12 -1.65 12.51
C GLY A 128 17.21 -0.50 13.53
N ARG A 129 16.59 0.65 13.25
CA ARG A 129 16.63 1.80 14.17
C ARG A 129 15.61 1.66 15.29
N GLU A 130 16.05 2.03 16.49
CA GLU A 130 15.19 2.20 17.64
C GLU A 130 14.06 3.21 17.31
N GLY A 131 12.82 2.86 17.67
CA GLY A 131 11.63 3.67 17.35
C GLY A 131 11.04 3.45 15.96
N PHE A 132 11.63 2.61 15.10
CA PHE A 132 11.01 2.30 13.80
C PHE A 132 9.65 1.60 13.96
N SER A 133 9.52 0.66 14.91
CA SER A 133 8.24 -0.02 15.20
C SER A 133 7.11 0.96 15.52
N SER A 134 7.38 1.96 16.38
CA SER A 134 6.38 2.95 16.76
C SER A 134 6.06 3.86 15.59
N PHE A 135 7.07 4.35 14.87
CA PHE A 135 6.86 5.14 13.65
C PHE A 135 6.02 4.39 12.60
N LEU A 136 6.30 3.10 12.39
CA LEU A 136 5.56 2.23 11.47
C LEU A 136 4.11 2.09 11.91
N LEU A 137 3.89 1.80 13.20
CA LEU A 137 2.56 1.66 13.78
C LEU A 137 1.75 2.94 13.62
N ASP A 138 2.30 4.08 14.04
CA ASP A 138 1.64 5.39 13.98
C ASP A 138 1.33 5.75 12.52
N SER A 139 2.32 5.64 11.64
CA SER A 139 2.15 5.99 10.23
C SER A 139 1.10 5.15 9.50
N LEU A 140 1.04 3.84 9.79
CA LEU A 140 0.03 2.95 9.20
C LEU A 140 -1.35 3.19 9.80
N SER A 141 -1.42 3.38 11.12
CA SER A 141 -2.67 3.66 11.81
C SER A 141 -3.27 4.97 11.32
N ASP A 142 -2.47 6.02 11.20
CA ASP A 142 -2.90 7.31 10.65
C ASP A 142 -3.40 7.16 9.21
N LEU A 143 -2.63 6.46 8.36
CA LEU A 143 -2.99 6.28 6.95
C LEU A 143 -4.31 5.50 6.78
N LEU A 144 -4.50 4.42 7.55
CA LEU A 144 -5.73 3.63 7.50
C LEU A 144 -6.93 4.37 8.12
N ASN A 145 -6.71 5.13 9.20
CA ASN A 145 -7.76 5.97 9.78
C ASN A 145 -8.18 7.09 8.83
N GLN A 146 -7.22 7.73 8.16
CA GLN A 146 -7.49 8.73 7.13
C GLN A 146 -8.28 8.10 5.98
N LEU A 147 -7.85 6.93 5.48
CA LEU A 147 -8.55 6.21 4.42
C LEU A 147 -10.00 5.91 4.80
N ARG A 148 -10.22 5.34 6.00
CA ARG A 148 -11.55 5.03 6.49
C ARG A 148 -12.42 6.27 6.58
N THR A 149 -11.86 7.36 7.12
CA THR A 149 -12.56 8.63 7.25
C THR A 149 -12.95 9.17 5.88
N GLU A 150 -12.03 9.24 4.93
CA GLU A 150 -12.35 9.81 3.62
C GLU A 150 -13.30 8.93 2.78
N LEU A 151 -13.23 7.59 2.91
CA LEU A 151 -14.15 6.66 2.25
C LEU A 151 -15.57 6.73 2.84
N TYR A 152 -15.71 6.81 4.16
CA TYR A 152 -16.99 6.59 4.84
C TYR A 152 -17.59 7.86 5.48
N ALA A 153 -16.81 8.91 5.76
CA ALA A 153 -17.37 10.18 6.25
C ALA A 153 -18.25 10.87 5.20
N LYS A 154 -18.03 10.63 3.90
CA LYS A 154 -18.93 11.10 2.82
C LYS A 154 -20.29 10.41 2.81
N LYS A 155 -20.47 9.26 3.48
CA LYS A 155 -21.75 8.56 3.57
C LYS A 155 -22.74 9.23 4.55
N ASN A 156 -22.23 10.09 5.44
CA ASN A 156 -23.02 10.76 6.49
C ASN A 156 -23.52 12.17 6.10
N ASN A 157 -23.50 12.54 4.81
CA ASN A 157 -24.11 13.79 4.36
C ASN A 157 -25.33 13.51 3.46
N PRO A 158 -26.46 13.04 4.02
CA PRO A 158 -27.72 13.03 3.30
C PRO A 158 -28.21 14.48 3.19
N ALA A 159 -28.42 14.94 1.95
CA ALA A 159 -29.15 16.14 1.57
C ALA A 159 -28.50 17.52 1.83
N LEU A 160 -27.68 17.93 0.86
CA LEU A 160 -27.80 19.28 0.28
C LEU A 160 -28.27 19.16 -1.17
N PHE A 161 -29.40 18.48 -1.37
CA PHE A 161 -30.19 18.70 -2.60
C PHE A 161 -31.09 19.89 -2.33
N LYS A 162 -30.70 21.00 -2.96
CA LYS A 162 -31.53 22.19 -3.18
C LYS A 162 -32.94 21.79 -3.62
N LEU A 163 -33.95 22.40 -3.01
CA LEU A 163 -35.06 23.08 -3.67
C LEU A 163 -35.60 24.14 -2.69
#